data_AF-A0A1S9B5K2-F1
#
_entry.id   AF-A0A1S9B5K2-F1
#
_cell.length_a   1.000
_cell.length_b   1.000
_cell.length_c   1.000
_cell.angle_alpha   90.00
_cell.angle_beta   90.00
_cell.angle_gamma   90.00
#
_symmetry.space_group_name_H-M   'P 1'
#
loop_
_entity.id
_entity.type
_entity.pdbx_description
1 polymer ?
#
loop_
_entity_poly.entity_id
_entity_poly.type
_entity_poly.pdbx_seq_one_letter_code
_entity_poly.pdbx_strand_id
1 'polypeptide(L)'
;MRIFSRLWAAPLLALAVLACSKNDLTPSNGITPGTAVVTADASAAGFPEGFNTGTKTAYAAGTVSFGSGAWTLDDALLGNTSADPKTGAQSVRIRNVGKLSMNFDVSSGASTVSIAHAVYGTDGASTWELWKSVDGGASYSKVGSTITTSSTALQTATFTVNQAGAVRFQIRKVSGSTNRINLDDVDVQAYSGSTTGSTTGSTTGTTTGGTTMGPKKFLIDGAHGELAGNADWVLDVNSGVASQFPSPAASGISSTTAETYWTGAISAWGVSLVKLGHSVEQLPSGTFTYGTTGTQDLKNYHVVIIDEPNVRFSTAEKTALLQFVQDGGGLFMISDHTISDRNNDGWDSPDIWNDLMAGNPFGITVNKDNVVENSTNVLASSTNAILSGPQGAVSQLSYHNGATATLSTAANASVKGLIWRLSTTQGASNVMCASATYGAGRIVFVGDSSPADDGTGSPGNTVYDGWNENPSHARLHLNASLWLAKVTN
;
A
#
# COMPACT_ATOMS: atom_id res chain seq x y z
N MET A 1 6.67 31.30 -87.36
CA MET A 1 5.37 31.89 -87.01
C MET A 1 5.08 31.56 -85.54
N ARG A 2 5.19 32.57 -84.65
CA ARG A 2 4.68 32.66 -83.24
C ARG A 2 5.10 31.54 -82.26
N ILE A 3 5.42 31.72 -80.98
CA ILE A 3 5.52 32.82 -80.01
C ILE A 3 6.32 32.21 -78.82
N PHE A 4 7.14 33.00 -78.14
CA PHE A 4 7.78 32.65 -76.86
C PHE A 4 6.73 32.35 -75.76
N SER A 5 6.97 31.32 -74.93
CA SER A 5 6.32 31.20 -73.62
C SER A 5 7.35 30.94 -72.52
N ARG A 6 7.38 31.86 -71.56
CA ARG A 6 8.04 31.79 -70.25
C ARG A 6 7.24 30.86 -69.34
N LEU A 7 7.89 30.20 -68.38
CA LEU A 7 7.40 29.84 -67.03
C LEU A 7 8.59 29.17 -66.29
N TRP A 8 9.33 29.92 -65.46
CA TRP A 8 9.16 30.03 -64.00
C TRP A 8 9.40 28.71 -63.26
N ALA A 9 10.55 28.67 -62.58
CA ALA A 9 10.89 27.71 -61.55
C ALA A 9 9.92 27.83 -60.37
N ALA A 10 9.41 26.70 -59.90
CA ALA A 10 8.79 26.54 -58.59
C ALA A 10 9.43 25.33 -57.92
N PRO A 11 9.99 25.46 -56.70
CA PRO A 11 10.45 24.31 -55.94
C PRO A 11 9.24 23.55 -55.39
N LEU A 12 9.28 22.22 -55.48
CA LEU A 12 8.34 21.33 -54.81
C LEU A 12 8.36 21.62 -53.30
N LEU A 13 7.29 22.20 -52.79
CA LEU A 13 6.98 22.25 -51.37
C LEU A 13 6.42 20.88 -50.98
N ALA A 14 7.25 20.03 -50.38
CA ALA A 14 6.81 18.79 -49.77
C ALA A 14 5.95 19.13 -48.54
N LEU A 15 4.63 19.08 -48.72
CA LEU A 15 3.65 19.15 -47.63
C LEU A 15 3.75 17.84 -46.85
N ALA A 16 4.55 17.81 -45.78
CA ALA A 16 4.53 16.73 -44.81
C ALA A 16 3.20 16.81 -44.04
N VAL A 17 2.27 15.93 -44.38
CA VAL A 17 1.05 15.72 -43.62
C VAL A 17 1.47 15.07 -42.30
N LEU A 18 1.65 15.89 -41.26
CA LEU A 18 1.70 15.43 -39.87
C LEU A 18 0.31 14.90 -39.52
N ALA A 19 0.06 13.65 -39.89
CA ALA A 19 -1.04 12.88 -39.35
C ALA A 19 -0.69 12.54 -37.90
N CYS A 20 -1.20 13.32 -36.96
CA CYS A 20 -1.31 12.91 -35.57
C CYS A 20 -2.18 11.65 -35.53
N SER A 21 -1.58 10.47 -35.38
CA SER A 21 -2.32 9.29 -34.97
C SER A 21 -2.81 9.53 -33.54
N LYS A 22 -4.12 9.69 -33.37
CA LYS A 22 -4.75 9.45 -32.07
C LYS A 22 -4.46 8.01 -31.71
N ASN A 23 -3.66 7.79 -30.66
CA ASN A 23 -3.62 6.50 -30.01
C ASN A 23 -4.94 6.34 -29.25
N ASP A 24 -5.96 5.85 -29.93
CA ASP A 24 -7.12 5.30 -29.25
C ASP A 24 -6.63 4.06 -28.49
N LEU A 25 -6.63 4.14 -27.17
CA LEU A 25 -6.40 3.00 -26.27
C LEU A 25 -7.55 2.02 -26.43
N THR A 26 -7.52 1.24 -27.51
CA THR A 26 -8.36 0.05 -27.64
C THR A 26 -7.53 -1.15 -27.18
N PRO A 27 -8.04 -1.99 -26.25
CA PRO A 27 -7.29 -3.14 -25.79
C PRO A 27 -7.14 -4.15 -26.93
N SER A 28 -5.88 -4.44 -27.29
CA SER A 28 -5.54 -5.55 -28.16
C SER A 28 -5.77 -6.86 -27.41
N ASN A 29 -6.69 -7.70 -27.92
CA ASN A 29 -6.94 -9.07 -27.44
C ASN A 29 -5.81 -10.05 -27.84
N GLY A 30 -4.56 -9.69 -27.56
CA GLY A 30 -3.41 -10.57 -27.70
C GLY A 30 -3.17 -11.36 -26.40
N ILE A 31 -3.77 -12.55 -26.29
CA ILE A 31 -3.45 -13.51 -25.23
C ILE A 31 -1.97 -13.89 -25.38
N THR A 32 -1.13 -13.32 -24.52
CA THR A 32 0.25 -13.78 -24.32
C THR A 32 0.26 -14.70 -23.10
N PRO A 33 0.87 -15.89 -23.15
CA PRO A 33 0.88 -16.81 -22.01
C PRO A 33 1.61 -16.23 -20.80
N GLY A 34 0.86 -16.01 -19.73
CA GLY A 34 1.25 -16.07 -18.32
C GLY A 34 2.60 -15.48 -17.92
N THR A 35 2.61 -14.18 -17.61
CA THR A 35 3.58 -13.66 -16.64
C THR A 35 3.21 -14.22 -15.27
N ALA A 36 4.17 -14.85 -14.60
CA ALA A 36 3.99 -15.33 -13.23
C ALA A 36 3.48 -14.17 -12.36
N VAL A 37 2.34 -14.37 -11.69
CA VAL A 37 1.87 -13.48 -10.64
C VAL A 37 2.94 -13.51 -9.56
N VAL A 38 3.77 -12.46 -9.48
CA VAL A 38 4.60 -12.23 -8.32
C VAL A 38 3.61 -11.92 -7.20
N THR A 39 3.31 -12.91 -6.37
CA THR A 39 2.59 -12.66 -5.12
C THR A 39 3.48 -11.73 -4.31
N ALA A 40 3.05 -10.49 -4.12
CA ALA A 40 3.56 -9.69 -3.03
C ALA A 40 3.45 -10.54 -1.77
N ASP A 41 4.53 -10.73 -1.03
CA ASP A 41 4.41 -11.28 0.31
C ASP A 41 4.09 -10.12 1.25
N ALA A 42 3.38 -10.39 2.35
CA ALA A 42 3.15 -9.38 3.39
C ALA A 42 4.06 -9.63 4.58
N SER A 43 4.34 -8.57 5.34
CA SER A 43 5.25 -8.65 6.47
C SER A 43 4.74 -9.67 7.47
N ALA A 44 5.65 -10.46 8.00
CA ALA A 44 5.36 -11.41 9.06
C ALA A 44 4.92 -10.66 10.32
N ALA A 45 4.13 -11.33 11.16
CA ALA A 45 3.67 -10.74 12.41
C ALA A 45 4.84 -10.19 13.23
N GLY A 46 4.70 -8.96 13.73
CA GLY A 46 5.79 -8.28 14.42
C GLY A 46 6.80 -7.60 13.48
N PHE A 47 6.56 -7.50 12.18
CA PHE A 47 7.43 -6.73 11.27
C PHE A 47 6.62 -5.69 10.48
N PRO A 48 7.24 -4.57 10.06
CA PRO A 48 8.65 -4.20 10.22
C PRO A 48 9.05 -3.82 11.66
N GLU A 49 10.33 -4.00 11.97
CA GLU A 49 11.00 -3.60 13.21
C GLU A 49 11.92 -2.40 12.94
N GLY A 50 11.49 -1.21 13.35
CA GLY A 50 12.26 0.03 13.26
C GLY A 50 13.03 0.40 14.53
N PHE A 51 13.12 -0.48 15.53
CA PHE A 51 13.86 -0.29 16.78
C PHE A 51 13.51 0.97 17.60
N ASN A 52 12.34 1.57 17.34
CA ASN A 52 11.90 2.84 17.91
C ASN A 52 11.51 2.79 19.40
N THR A 53 11.67 1.63 20.06
CA THR A 53 11.32 1.42 21.47
C THR A 53 12.47 0.78 22.25
N GLY A 54 12.44 0.88 23.58
CA GLY A 54 13.46 0.32 24.46
C GLY A 54 14.73 1.18 24.57
N THR A 55 15.62 0.78 25.49
CA THR A 55 16.87 1.50 25.79
C THR A 55 18.03 0.53 25.99
N LYS A 56 19.14 0.73 25.27
CA LYS A 56 20.42 0.06 25.52
C LYS A 56 21.55 0.96 25.05
N THR A 57 22.23 1.62 25.98
CA THR A 57 23.25 2.65 25.69
C THR A 57 24.69 2.13 25.70
N ALA A 58 24.89 0.88 26.11
CA ALA A 58 26.21 0.24 26.18
C ALA A 58 26.37 -0.85 25.11
N TYR A 59 27.60 -1.05 24.64
CA TYR A 59 27.94 -2.07 23.64
C TYR A 59 27.99 -3.49 24.19
N ALA A 60 28.17 -3.69 25.51
CA ALA A 60 28.18 -5.02 26.11
C ALA A 60 26.89 -5.80 25.78
N ALA A 61 27.00 -7.11 25.55
CA ALA A 61 25.86 -7.95 25.19
C ALA A 61 24.67 -7.75 26.13
N GLY A 62 23.48 -7.57 25.57
CA GLY A 62 22.25 -7.42 26.33
C GLY A 62 21.01 -7.61 25.47
N THR A 63 19.93 -8.08 26.10
CA THR A 63 18.64 -8.29 25.45
C THR A 63 17.76 -7.06 25.59
N VAL A 64 17.10 -6.67 24.51
CA VAL A 64 16.08 -5.62 24.46
C VAL A 64 14.81 -6.23 23.86
N SER A 65 13.66 -5.90 24.45
CA SER A 65 12.36 -6.27 23.89
C SER A 65 11.86 -5.13 22.99
N PHE A 66 11.62 -5.44 21.73
CA PHE A 66 11.03 -4.54 20.75
C PHE A 66 9.63 -5.02 20.33
N GLY A 67 8.99 -4.32 19.37
CA GLY A 67 7.67 -4.68 18.86
C GLY A 67 7.65 -6.07 18.22
N SER A 68 8.69 -6.39 17.44
CA SER A 68 8.84 -7.71 16.81
C SER A 68 9.06 -8.85 17.79
N GLY A 69 9.62 -8.55 18.98
CA GLY A 69 9.99 -9.53 19.98
C GLY A 69 11.33 -9.19 20.66
N ALA A 70 11.90 -10.13 21.40
CA ALA A 70 13.17 -9.93 22.10
C ALA A 70 14.38 -10.15 21.18
N TRP A 71 15.34 -9.23 21.22
CA TRP A 71 16.59 -9.31 20.48
C TRP A 71 17.79 -9.15 21.41
N THR A 72 18.84 -9.96 21.20
CA THR A 72 20.13 -9.78 21.86
C THR A 72 21.07 -8.97 20.97
N LEU A 73 21.54 -7.84 21.50
CA LEU A 73 22.46 -6.91 20.87
C LEU A 73 23.83 -7.07 21.52
N ASP A 74 24.81 -7.54 20.76
CA ASP A 74 26.19 -7.77 21.19
C ASP A 74 27.17 -6.93 20.35
N ASP A 75 28.07 -6.22 21.02
CA ASP A 75 28.87 -5.13 20.46
C ASP A 75 28.02 -4.14 19.62
N ALA A 76 26.79 -3.94 20.10
CA ALA A 76 25.76 -3.10 19.50
C ALA A 76 24.95 -2.38 20.59
N LEU A 77 24.38 -1.22 20.26
CA LEU A 77 23.55 -0.41 21.15
C LEU A 77 22.42 0.27 20.35
N LEU A 78 21.45 0.88 21.04
CA LEU A 78 20.45 1.75 20.43
C LEU A 78 20.98 3.19 20.41
N GLY A 79 21.16 3.73 19.21
CA GLY A 79 21.75 5.04 18.95
C GLY A 79 20.71 6.06 18.49
N ASN A 80 20.72 7.23 19.11
CA ASN A 80 19.76 8.31 18.84
C ASN A 80 20.44 9.67 18.58
N THR A 81 21.76 9.69 18.31
CA THR A 81 22.49 10.93 18.04
C THR A 81 22.27 11.40 16.60
N SER A 82 22.67 12.63 16.25
CA SER A 82 22.61 13.10 14.85
C SER A 82 23.53 12.33 13.90
N ALA A 83 24.52 11.61 14.43
CA ALA A 83 25.42 10.76 13.64
C ALA A 83 24.84 9.35 13.41
N ASP A 84 23.68 9.01 13.97
CA ASP A 84 22.98 7.75 13.74
C ASP A 84 21.90 7.95 12.65
N PRO A 85 22.10 7.48 11.40
CA PRO A 85 21.02 7.41 10.43
C PRO A 85 19.90 6.50 10.96
N LYS A 86 18.66 6.95 10.85
CA LYS A 86 17.48 6.28 11.42
C LYS A 86 16.19 6.78 10.80
N THR A 87 15.15 5.96 10.88
CA THR A 87 13.75 6.34 10.67
C THR A 87 13.05 6.35 12.02
N GLY A 88 12.59 7.53 12.47
CA GLY A 88 12.00 7.70 13.79
C GLY A 88 13.01 8.06 14.88
N ALA A 89 12.88 7.46 16.07
CA ALA A 89 13.55 7.90 17.30
C ALA A 89 14.99 7.40 17.45
N GLN A 90 15.28 6.17 17.01
CA GLN A 90 16.59 5.53 17.20
C GLN A 90 16.80 4.37 16.22
N SER A 91 18.06 3.99 15.97
CA SER A 91 18.42 2.80 15.20
C SER A 91 19.49 1.97 15.94
N VAL A 92 19.76 0.74 15.50
CA VAL A 92 20.80 -0.08 16.12
C VAL A 92 22.16 0.31 15.56
N ARG A 93 23.09 0.76 16.40
CA ARG A 93 24.49 1.02 16.04
C ARG A 93 25.38 -0.14 16.47
N ILE A 94 26.09 -0.72 15.52
CA ILE A 94 26.96 -1.90 15.70
C ILE A 94 28.41 -1.57 15.34
N ARG A 95 29.38 -2.17 16.06
CA ARG A 95 30.83 -1.99 15.83
C ARG A 95 31.56 -3.33 15.81
N ASN A 96 32.88 -3.30 15.54
CA ASN A 96 33.74 -4.49 15.54
C ASN A 96 33.08 -5.62 14.73
N VAL A 97 33.03 -6.84 15.27
CA VAL A 97 32.29 -7.99 14.72
C VAL A 97 30.97 -8.25 15.49
N GLY A 98 30.31 -7.18 15.93
CA GLY A 98 29.07 -7.25 16.69
C GLY A 98 27.94 -7.97 15.95
N LYS A 99 26.86 -8.26 16.69
CA LYS A 99 25.73 -9.02 16.19
C LYS A 99 24.40 -8.62 16.84
N LEU A 100 23.33 -8.64 16.04
CA LEU A 100 21.94 -8.65 16.49
C LEU A 100 21.40 -10.07 16.34
N SER A 101 20.73 -10.60 17.35
CA SER A 101 20.13 -11.94 17.33
C SER A 101 18.67 -11.90 17.75
N MET A 102 17.78 -12.43 16.92
CA MET A 102 16.39 -12.69 17.33
C MET A 102 16.35 -13.81 18.37
N ASN A 103 15.59 -13.61 19.44
CA ASN A 103 15.35 -14.62 20.48
C ASN A 103 14.00 -15.33 20.31
N PHE A 104 13.37 -15.18 19.14
CA PHE A 104 12.07 -15.75 18.77
C PHE A 104 12.11 -16.21 17.31
N ASP A 105 11.17 -17.08 16.93
CA ASP A 105 10.99 -17.54 15.55
C ASP A 105 9.84 -16.80 14.86
N VAL A 106 10.02 -16.54 13.57
CA VAL A 106 8.96 -16.16 12.64
C VAL A 106 8.20 -17.42 12.23
N SER A 107 7.02 -17.64 12.80
CA SER A 107 6.24 -18.87 12.62
C SER A 107 5.70 -19.05 11.20
N SER A 108 5.45 -17.95 10.48
CA SER A 108 5.01 -17.96 9.08
C SER A 108 6.09 -18.37 8.08
N GLY A 109 7.33 -18.61 8.54
CA GLY A 109 8.48 -18.62 7.65
C GLY A 109 8.80 -17.25 7.08
N ALA A 110 9.76 -17.20 6.17
CA ALA A 110 10.23 -15.97 5.54
C ALA A 110 10.51 -16.16 4.04
N SER A 111 9.92 -15.33 3.19
CA SER A 111 10.24 -15.28 1.75
C SER A 111 11.44 -14.36 1.49
N THR A 112 11.38 -13.14 2.00
CA THR A 112 12.45 -12.14 1.88
C THR A 112 12.68 -11.44 3.21
N VAL A 113 13.89 -10.89 3.37
CA VAL A 113 14.25 -10.03 4.49
C VAL A 113 14.88 -8.76 3.94
N SER A 114 14.37 -7.59 4.30
CA SER A 114 14.98 -6.30 3.97
C SER A 114 15.45 -5.58 5.24
N ILE A 115 16.56 -4.86 5.13
CA ILE A 115 17.19 -4.16 6.26
C ILE A 115 17.73 -2.82 5.74
N ALA A 116 17.34 -1.72 6.38
CA ALA A 116 17.95 -0.42 6.13
C ALA A 116 19.31 -0.31 6.84
N HIS A 117 20.31 0.25 6.16
CA HIS A 117 21.66 0.36 6.68
C HIS A 117 22.41 1.60 6.17
N ALA A 118 23.27 2.16 7.01
CA ALA A 118 24.15 3.29 6.68
C ALA A 118 25.40 3.32 7.58
N VAL A 119 26.44 4.06 7.19
CA VAL A 119 27.60 4.30 8.07
C VAL A 119 27.22 5.28 9.18
N TYR A 120 27.82 5.10 10.35
CA TYR A 120 27.66 6.06 11.45
C TYR A 120 28.49 7.32 11.18
N GLY A 121 27.85 8.49 11.15
CA GLY A 121 28.52 9.78 10.96
C GLY A 121 29.46 9.80 9.75
N THR A 122 30.77 9.87 9.99
CA THR A 122 31.81 9.86 8.95
C THR A 122 32.70 8.62 9.04
N ASP A 123 32.25 7.55 9.70
CA ASP A 123 33.00 6.30 9.78
C ASP A 123 33.15 5.69 8.37
N GLY A 124 34.25 4.96 8.15
CA GLY A 124 34.51 4.30 6.88
C GLY A 124 33.63 3.06 6.64
N ALA A 125 33.65 2.57 5.39
CA ALA A 125 32.82 1.43 4.99
C ALA A 125 33.03 0.17 5.85
N SER A 126 31.98 -0.63 5.97
CA SER A 126 31.95 -1.87 6.76
C SER A 126 31.08 -2.93 6.10
N THR A 127 31.36 -4.19 6.39
CA THR A 127 30.66 -5.33 5.82
C THR A 127 29.88 -6.11 6.87
N TRP A 128 28.72 -6.64 6.47
CA TRP A 128 27.84 -7.42 7.33
C TRP A 128 27.08 -8.48 6.53
N GLU A 129 26.48 -9.43 7.24
CA GLU A 129 25.81 -10.61 6.67
C GLU A 129 24.51 -10.92 7.41
N LEU A 130 23.53 -11.44 6.67
CA LEU A 130 22.32 -12.05 7.23
C LEU A 130 22.54 -13.55 7.43
N TRP A 131 22.09 -14.07 8.57
CA TRP A 131 22.18 -15.48 8.94
C TRP A 131 20.81 -15.95 9.43
N LYS A 132 20.40 -17.16 9.03
CA LYS A 132 19.14 -17.79 9.48
C LYS A 132 19.38 -19.03 10.30
N SER A 133 18.47 -19.33 11.22
CA SER A 133 18.37 -20.59 11.96
C SER A 133 16.96 -21.14 11.82
N VAL A 134 16.84 -22.46 11.64
CA VAL A 134 15.58 -23.21 11.55
C VAL A 134 15.43 -24.24 12.69
N ASP A 135 16.35 -24.18 13.67
CA ASP A 135 16.47 -25.11 14.79
C ASP A 135 16.44 -24.38 16.14
N GLY A 136 15.71 -23.25 16.19
CA GLY A 136 15.55 -22.47 17.42
C GLY A 136 16.81 -21.74 17.90
N GLY A 137 17.79 -21.52 17.01
CA GLY A 137 19.04 -20.82 17.30
C GLY A 137 20.21 -21.72 17.66
N ALA A 138 20.08 -23.05 17.54
CA ALA A 138 21.18 -23.98 17.81
C ALA A 138 22.29 -23.89 16.75
N SER A 139 21.92 -23.73 15.48
CA SER A 139 22.85 -23.50 14.38
C SER A 139 22.35 -22.43 13.41
N TYR A 140 23.27 -21.79 12.70
CA TYR A 140 22.96 -20.72 11.76
C TYR A 140 23.69 -20.91 10.43
N SER A 141 22.98 -20.66 9.33
CA SER A 141 23.53 -20.62 7.97
C SER A 141 23.41 -19.22 7.38
N LYS A 142 24.39 -18.78 6.60
CA LYS A 142 24.37 -17.49 5.90
C LYS A 142 23.26 -17.45 4.84
N VAL A 143 22.66 -16.27 4.67
CA VAL A 143 21.65 -15.98 3.65
C VAL A 143 22.18 -14.91 2.71
N GLY A 144 22.14 -15.18 1.40
CA GLY A 144 22.55 -14.23 0.37
C GLY A 144 24.02 -13.79 0.45
N SER A 145 24.30 -12.61 -0.12
CA SER A 145 25.63 -12.02 -0.23
C SER A 145 26.05 -11.27 1.05
N THR A 146 27.35 -11.00 1.18
CA THR A 146 27.84 -10.02 2.16
C THR A 146 27.52 -8.62 1.64
N ILE A 147 26.97 -7.76 2.51
CA ILE A 147 26.64 -6.38 2.18
C ILE A 147 27.77 -5.46 2.60
N THR A 148 28.11 -4.50 1.73
CA THR A 148 29.01 -3.39 2.05
C THR A 148 28.19 -2.14 2.31
N THR A 149 28.34 -1.57 3.50
CA THR A 149 27.74 -0.28 3.86
C THR A 149 28.79 0.80 3.70
N SER A 150 28.55 1.76 2.81
CA SER A 150 29.46 2.87 2.52
C SER A 150 28.78 4.25 2.48
N SER A 151 27.44 4.28 2.41
CA SER A 151 26.64 5.51 2.37
C SER A 151 26.33 6.02 3.76
N THR A 152 26.29 7.35 3.94
CA THR A 152 25.80 8.03 5.15
C THR A 152 24.28 8.17 5.16
N ALA A 153 23.61 8.04 4.01
CA ALA A 153 22.16 7.92 3.90
C ALA A 153 21.75 6.45 3.98
N LEU A 154 20.59 6.17 4.59
CA LEU A 154 20.01 4.84 4.65
C LEU A 154 19.85 4.26 3.24
N GLN A 155 20.29 3.02 3.08
CA GLN A 155 20.09 2.17 1.91
C GLN A 155 19.46 0.87 2.36
N THR A 156 18.65 0.24 1.51
CA THR A 156 17.99 -1.02 1.85
C THR A 156 18.68 -2.19 1.17
N ALA A 157 19.12 -3.16 1.97
CA ALA A 157 19.58 -4.46 1.47
C ALA A 157 18.45 -5.48 1.58
N THR A 158 18.19 -6.22 0.50
CA THR A 158 17.14 -7.25 0.45
C THR A 158 17.73 -8.62 0.16
N PHE A 159 17.31 -9.62 0.93
CA PHE A 159 17.74 -11.01 0.86
C PHE A 159 16.57 -11.91 0.52
N THR A 160 16.73 -12.76 -0.50
CA THR A 160 15.79 -13.87 -0.73
C THR A 160 16.10 -15.01 0.23
N VAL A 161 15.13 -15.39 1.05
CA VAL A 161 15.26 -16.42 2.08
C VAL A 161 14.55 -17.71 1.69
N ASN A 162 13.31 -17.60 1.18
CA ASN A 162 12.44 -18.70 0.75
C ASN A 162 12.42 -19.89 1.73
N GLN A 163 12.21 -19.59 3.01
CA GLN A 163 12.15 -20.56 4.09
C GLN A 163 10.71 -20.76 4.56
N ALA A 164 10.17 -21.95 4.33
CA ALA A 164 8.93 -22.39 4.97
C ALA A 164 9.18 -22.78 6.44
N GLY A 165 8.15 -22.63 7.28
CA GLY A 165 8.21 -23.00 8.70
C GLY A 165 9.06 -22.04 9.54
N ALA A 166 9.09 -22.29 10.86
CA ALA A 166 9.73 -21.42 11.83
C ALA A 166 11.19 -21.10 11.47
N VAL A 167 11.52 -19.80 11.44
CA VAL A 167 12.87 -19.31 11.13
C VAL A 167 13.19 -18.08 11.97
N ARG A 168 14.44 -17.94 12.41
CA ARG A 168 14.95 -16.74 13.09
C ARG A 168 16.24 -16.25 12.48
N PHE A 169 16.55 -14.97 12.67
CA PHE A 169 17.68 -14.32 12.02
C PHE A 169 18.73 -13.77 12.99
N GLN A 170 19.94 -13.63 12.46
CA GLN A 170 21.05 -12.87 13.01
C GLN A 170 21.59 -11.93 11.95
N ILE A 171 21.90 -10.70 12.35
CA ILE A 171 22.60 -9.73 11.52
C ILE A 171 24.01 -9.59 12.10
N ARG A 172 25.03 -9.96 11.33
CA ARG A 172 26.41 -10.06 11.81
C ARG A 172 27.29 -9.08 11.06
N LYS A 173 27.90 -8.12 11.77
CA LYS A 173 28.98 -7.34 11.19
C LYS A 173 30.21 -8.24 11.08
N VAL A 174 30.85 -8.27 9.91
CA VAL A 174 31.99 -9.14 9.63
C VAL A 174 33.28 -8.36 9.37
N SER A 175 33.19 -7.06 9.09
CA SER A 175 34.37 -6.19 9.11
C SER A 175 34.82 -5.96 10.56
N GLY A 176 35.97 -6.49 10.97
CA GLY A 176 36.48 -6.33 12.34
C GLY A 176 37.01 -4.94 12.71
N SER A 177 36.72 -3.90 11.93
CA SER A 177 37.16 -2.52 12.22
C SER A 177 36.29 -1.86 13.30
N THR A 178 36.84 -0.80 13.91
CA THR A 178 36.12 0.06 14.86
C THR A 178 35.04 0.93 14.20
N ASN A 179 35.00 0.97 12.86
CA ASN A 179 33.96 1.67 12.11
C ASN A 179 32.60 1.06 12.45
N ARG A 180 31.60 1.93 12.56
CA ARG A 180 30.24 1.59 12.93
C ARG A 180 29.30 1.72 11.73
N ILE A 181 28.25 0.92 11.78
CA ILE A 181 27.10 1.04 10.89
C ILE A 181 25.83 1.11 11.74
N ASN A 182 24.82 1.75 11.19
CA ASN A 182 23.46 1.76 11.71
C ASN A 182 22.64 0.76 10.90
N LEU A 183 21.77 0.04 11.61
CA LEU A 183 20.79 -0.90 11.07
C LEU A 183 19.41 -0.46 11.55
N ASP A 184 18.47 -0.38 10.63
CA ASP A 184 17.10 0.06 10.90
C ASP A 184 16.09 -0.67 9.99
N ASP A 185 14.81 -0.46 10.24
CA ASP A 185 13.69 -0.90 9.40
C ASP A 185 13.85 -2.35 8.88
N VAL A 186 14.09 -3.28 9.82
CA VAL A 186 14.19 -4.71 9.48
C VAL A 186 12.79 -5.21 9.17
N ASP A 187 12.58 -5.76 7.99
CA ASP A 187 11.30 -6.32 7.58
C ASP A 187 11.48 -7.76 7.10
N VAL A 188 10.63 -8.64 7.60
CA VAL A 188 10.60 -10.06 7.23
C VAL A 188 9.29 -10.32 6.54
N GLN A 189 9.33 -10.61 5.24
CA GLN A 189 8.14 -10.96 4.48
C GLN A 189 7.77 -12.42 4.74
N ALA A 190 6.51 -12.68 5.09
CA ALA A 190 5.99 -14.01 5.40
C ALA A 190 6.15 -14.96 4.20
N TYR A 191 6.45 -16.24 4.45
CA TYR A 191 6.50 -17.22 3.37
C TYR A 191 5.09 -17.59 2.93
N SER A 192 4.64 -17.06 1.78
CA SER A 192 3.46 -17.56 1.11
C SER A 192 3.87 -18.66 0.11
N GLY A 193 3.58 -19.92 0.44
CA GLY A 193 3.79 -21.01 -0.52
C GLY A 193 2.93 -20.76 -1.76
N SER A 194 3.51 -20.82 -2.95
CA SER A 194 2.74 -20.69 -4.19
C SER A 194 1.77 -21.86 -4.32
N THR A 195 0.53 -21.68 -3.88
CA THR A 195 -0.57 -22.55 -4.28
C THR A 195 -0.99 -22.12 -5.68
N THR A 196 -0.32 -22.68 -6.69
CA THR A 196 -0.83 -22.67 -8.07
C THR A 196 -2.07 -23.55 -8.11
N GLY A 197 -3.23 -22.97 -7.75
CA GLY A 197 -4.52 -23.64 -7.81
C GLY A 197 -5.03 -23.70 -9.24
N SER A 198 -4.64 -24.74 -9.97
CA SER A 198 -5.36 -25.19 -11.17
C SER A 198 -6.79 -25.51 -10.78
N THR A 199 -7.75 -24.87 -11.44
CA THR A 199 -9.17 -25.17 -11.33
C THR A 199 -9.47 -26.55 -11.90
N THR A 200 -9.77 -27.50 -11.03
CA THR A 200 -10.59 -28.66 -11.41
C THR A 200 -11.72 -28.79 -10.40
N GLY A 201 -12.94 -28.55 -10.87
CA GLY A 201 -14.13 -28.51 -10.04
C GLY A 201 -14.46 -29.85 -9.41
N SER A 202 -14.95 -29.80 -8.17
CA SER A 202 -15.90 -30.78 -7.66
C SER A 202 -16.72 -30.14 -6.53
N THR A 203 -17.99 -29.91 -6.82
CA THR A 203 -19.04 -29.46 -5.90
C THR A 203 -19.39 -30.57 -4.91
N THR A 204 -19.13 -30.36 -3.62
CA THR A 204 -20.03 -30.67 -2.47
C THR A 204 -19.26 -30.51 -1.16
N GLY A 205 -19.73 -29.64 -0.27
CA GLY A 205 -19.15 -29.50 1.08
C GLY A 205 -19.44 -28.15 1.72
N THR A 206 -20.58 -28.05 2.39
CA THR A 206 -20.92 -26.95 3.30
C THR A 206 -20.02 -27.03 4.53
N THR A 207 -18.99 -26.18 4.59
CA THR A 207 -18.29 -25.85 5.83
C THR A 207 -17.96 -24.36 5.84
N THR A 208 -18.58 -23.64 6.77
CA THR A 208 -18.19 -22.32 7.24
C THR A 208 -16.78 -22.41 7.80
N GLY A 209 -15.80 -22.02 7.01
CA GLY A 209 -14.39 -22.04 7.35
C GLY A 209 -13.64 -21.37 6.22
N GLY A 210 -13.54 -20.03 6.29
CA GLY A 210 -12.78 -19.26 5.31
C GLY A 210 -11.37 -19.81 5.25
N THR A 211 -10.98 -20.34 4.10
CA THR A 211 -9.58 -20.60 3.79
C THR A 211 -8.85 -19.28 3.88
N THR A 212 -8.16 -19.02 4.98
CA THR A 212 -7.36 -17.81 5.16
C THR A 212 -6.25 -17.84 4.13
N MET A 213 -6.45 -17.13 3.01
CA MET A 213 -5.34 -16.77 2.14
C MET A 213 -4.32 -16.00 2.99
N GLY A 214 -3.04 -16.30 2.79
CA GLY A 214 -1.95 -15.76 3.61
C GLY A 214 -1.93 -14.22 3.67
N PRO A 215 -1.14 -13.66 4.60
CA PRO A 215 -0.98 -12.22 4.81
C PRO A 215 -0.92 -11.39 3.52
N LYS A 216 -1.58 -10.23 3.52
CA LYS A 216 -1.68 -9.30 2.38
C LYS A 216 -1.04 -7.95 2.70
N LYS A 217 -0.57 -7.27 1.65
CA LYS A 217 0.22 -6.03 1.75
C LYS A 217 -0.55 -4.90 1.08
N PHE A 218 -0.77 -3.83 1.83
CA PHE A 218 -1.57 -2.67 1.43
C PHE A 218 -0.68 -1.44 1.36
N LEU A 219 -0.80 -0.67 0.29
CA LEU A 219 -0.19 0.65 0.16
C LEU A 219 -1.28 1.71 0.35
N ILE A 220 -1.08 2.66 1.24
CA ILE A 220 -1.95 3.82 1.44
C ILE A 220 -1.27 5.02 0.80
N ASP A 221 -2.00 5.79 0.01
CA ASP A 221 -1.46 7.02 -0.59
C ASP A 221 -1.22 8.09 0.48
N GLY A 222 -0.17 8.87 0.25
CA GLY A 222 0.14 10.08 1.02
C GLY A 222 0.98 11.05 0.20
N ALA A 223 1.09 10.82 -1.11
CA ALA A 223 1.94 11.55 -2.03
C ALA A 223 1.16 12.48 -2.97
N HIS A 224 -0.17 12.38 -2.99
CA HIS A 224 -1.05 13.09 -3.91
C HIS A 224 -1.97 14.09 -3.21
N GLY A 225 -1.46 14.74 -2.16
CA GLY A 225 -2.12 15.87 -1.51
C GLY A 225 -3.06 15.47 -0.36
N GLU A 226 -2.91 14.27 0.19
CA GLU A 226 -3.69 13.75 1.32
C GLU A 226 -3.51 14.57 2.61
N LEU A 227 -2.45 15.39 2.69
CA LEU A 227 -2.18 16.35 3.78
C LEU A 227 -2.53 17.81 3.40
N ALA A 228 -3.21 18.06 2.27
CA ALA A 228 -3.51 19.41 1.82
C ALA A 228 -4.70 20.03 2.59
N GLY A 229 -4.56 21.29 2.98
CA GLY A 229 -5.60 22.00 3.73
C GLY A 229 -5.87 21.35 5.10
N ASN A 230 -7.12 20.95 5.35
CA ASN A 230 -7.52 20.20 6.55
C ASN A 230 -7.56 18.68 6.33
N ALA A 231 -7.14 18.19 5.16
CA ALA A 231 -7.03 16.76 4.93
C ALA A 231 -5.87 16.17 5.75
N ASP A 232 -6.06 14.95 6.23
CA ASP A 232 -5.03 14.17 6.89
C ASP A 232 -5.00 12.73 6.37
N TRP A 233 -5.58 12.43 5.20
CA TRP A 233 -5.97 11.11 4.67
C TRP A 233 -4.81 10.12 4.44
N VAL A 234 -4.04 9.84 5.49
CA VAL A 234 -2.81 9.06 5.45
C VAL A 234 -2.83 7.95 6.50
N LEU A 235 -1.93 6.99 6.40
CA LEU A 235 -1.86 5.92 7.39
C LEU A 235 -1.40 6.44 8.76
N ASP A 236 -0.37 7.28 8.76
CA ASP A 236 0.23 7.87 9.95
C ASP A 236 0.93 9.19 9.61
N VAL A 237 0.81 10.16 10.50
CA VAL A 237 1.40 11.49 10.41
C VAL A 237 2.11 11.83 11.71
N ASN A 238 3.43 11.99 11.62
CA ASN A 238 4.27 12.30 12.77
C ASN A 238 4.69 13.76 12.69
N SER A 239 4.04 14.62 13.49
CA SER A 239 4.28 16.07 13.49
C SER A 239 4.07 16.72 12.11
N GLY A 240 3.02 16.32 11.39
CA GLY A 240 2.69 16.83 10.05
C GLY A 240 3.49 16.20 8.91
N VAL A 241 4.25 15.12 9.18
CA VAL A 241 5.05 14.42 8.17
C VAL A 241 4.56 12.99 8.00
N ALA A 242 4.17 12.68 6.76
CA ALA A 242 3.94 11.35 6.24
C ALA A 242 5.24 10.52 6.21
N SER A 243 5.22 9.29 6.72
CA SER A 243 6.37 8.36 6.64
C SER A 243 5.95 7.03 6.02
N GLN A 244 6.87 6.39 5.29
CA GLN A 244 6.59 5.11 4.63
C GLN A 244 6.12 4.04 5.64
N PHE A 245 6.85 3.94 6.75
CA PHE A 245 6.48 3.10 7.86
C PHE A 245 5.92 3.99 8.98
N PRO A 246 4.78 3.60 9.57
CA PRO A 246 4.18 4.34 10.66
C PRO A 246 4.98 4.19 11.96
N SER A 247 4.88 5.18 12.83
CA SER A 247 5.54 5.24 14.13
C SER A 247 4.51 5.56 15.22
N PRO A 248 4.36 4.73 16.27
CA PRO A 248 5.21 3.58 16.60
C PRO A 248 5.05 2.41 15.61
N ALA A 249 6.06 1.53 15.50
CA ALA A 249 6.09 0.50 14.47
C ALA A 249 4.87 -0.46 14.53
N ALA A 250 4.36 -0.87 13.36
CA ALA A 250 3.25 -1.83 13.23
C ALA A 250 3.46 -3.14 14.00
N SER A 251 4.71 -3.52 14.20
CA SER A 251 5.10 -4.66 15.02
C SER A 251 4.62 -4.61 16.46
N GLY A 252 4.35 -3.42 17.02
CA GLY A 252 3.77 -3.26 18.35
C GLY A 252 2.25 -3.44 18.41
N ILE A 253 1.57 -3.69 17.28
CA ILE A 253 0.12 -3.90 17.22
C ILE A 253 -0.21 -5.35 17.59
N SER A 254 -1.15 -5.49 18.52
CA SER A 254 -1.75 -6.74 18.97
C SER A 254 -3.27 -6.67 18.86
N SER A 255 -3.96 -7.79 19.10
CA SER A 255 -5.43 -7.83 19.12
C SER A 255 -6.10 -6.84 20.08
N THR A 256 -5.38 -6.36 21.10
CA THR A 256 -5.88 -5.40 22.10
C THR A 256 -5.38 -3.97 21.90
N THR A 257 -4.54 -3.72 20.90
CA THR A 257 -4.03 -2.37 20.62
C THR A 257 -5.18 -1.45 20.20
N ALA A 258 -5.24 -0.23 20.74
CA ALA A 258 -6.27 0.74 20.35
C ALA A 258 -6.14 1.14 18.87
N GLU A 259 -7.24 1.48 18.22
CA GLU A 259 -7.22 1.97 16.82
C GLU A 259 -6.51 3.32 16.69
N THR A 260 -6.46 4.10 17.77
CA THR A 260 -5.68 5.35 17.90
C THR A 260 -4.17 5.12 18.10
N TYR A 261 -3.62 3.99 17.61
CA TYR A 261 -2.20 3.67 17.75
C TYR A 261 -1.32 4.55 16.85
N TRP A 262 -1.89 4.95 15.71
CA TRP A 262 -1.35 5.93 14.79
C TRP A 262 -2.31 7.11 14.71
N THR A 263 -1.87 8.18 14.05
CA THR A 263 -2.72 9.35 13.79
C THR A 263 -2.63 9.75 12.34
N GLY A 264 -3.73 9.98 11.65
CA GLY A 264 -3.73 10.29 10.21
C GLY A 264 -5.08 10.10 9.53
N ALA A 265 -6.19 10.19 10.25
CA ALA A 265 -7.56 10.01 9.75
C ALA A 265 -7.88 8.60 9.20
N ILE A 266 -6.95 7.87 8.58
CA ILE A 266 -7.11 6.49 8.09
C ILE A 266 -6.37 5.50 9.00
N SER A 267 -5.85 5.96 10.13
CA SER A 267 -5.04 5.17 11.05
C SER A 267 -5.77 3.95 11.60
N ALA A 268 -7.03 4.08 12.01
CA ALA A 268 -7.86 3.00 12.52
C ALA A 268 -8.06 1.88 11.49
N TRP A 269 -8.19 2.22 10.21
CA TRP A 269 -8.26 1.26 9.12
C TRP A 269 -6.94 0.49 9.00
N GLY A 270 -5.81 1.19 9.00
CA GLY A 270 -4.48 0.60 8.97
C GLY A 270 -4.23 -0.36 10.15
N VAL A 271 -4.50 0.10 11.37
CA VAL A 271 -4.38 -0.71 12.60
C VAL A 271 -5.25 -1.96 12.53
N SER A 272 -6.47 -1.82 12.01
CA SER A 272 -7.40 -2.94 11.83
C SER A 272 -6.89 -3.97 10.83
N LEU A 273 -6.27 -3.54 9.71
CA LEU A 273 -5.62 -4.46 8.77
C LEU A 273 -4.45 -5.21 9.43
N VAL A 274 -3.65 -4.52 10.25
CA VAL A 274 -2.54 -5.17 10.98
C VAL A 274 -3.05 -6.19 12.00
N LYS A 275 -4.12 -5.87 12.74
CA LYS A 275 -4.78 -6.83 13.64
C LYS A 275 -5.28 -8.09 12.93
N LEU A 276 -5.65 -7.97 11.64
CA LEU A 276 -6.05 -9.09 10.79
C LEU A 276 -4.86 -9.86 10.20
N GLY A 277 -3.62 -9.49 10.54
CA GLY A 277 -2.40 -10.16 10.07
C GLY A 277 -1.97 -9.71 8.68
N HIS A 278 -2.29 -8.48 8.29
CA HIS A 278 -1.83 -7.85 7.05
C HIS A 278 -0.75 -6.82 7.35
N SER A 279 0.02 -6.45 6.32
CA SER A 279 0.98 -5.36 6.43
C SER A 279 0.50 -4.15 5.64
N VAL A 280 0.82 -2.97 6.17
CA VAL A 280 0.45 -1.67 5.61
C VAL A 280 1.73 -0.85 5.47
N GLU A 281 1.84 -0.14 4.35
CA GLU A 281 2.82 0.92 4.16
C GLU A 281 2.10 2.14 3.60
N GLN A 282 2.69 3.31 3.79
CA GLN A 282 2.24 4.55 3.17
C GLN A 282 3.21 4.93 2.06
N LEU A 283 2.72 5.55 0.99
CA LEU A 283 3.56 6.25 0.01
C LEU A 283 3.72 7.70 0.47
N PRO A 284 4.80 8.09 1.17
CA PRO A 284 4.87 9.43 1.77
C PRO A 284 5.20 10.53 0.76
N SER A 285 5.76 10.14 -0.40
CA SER A 285 6.14 11.02 -1.50
C SER A 285 6.45 10.18 -2.73
N GLY A 286 6.57 10.83 -3.89
CA GLY A 286 6.95 10.19 -5.14
C GLY A 286 5.75 9.92 -6.02
N THR A 287 5.86 8.90 -6.88
CA THR A 287 4.84 8.58 -7.88
C THR A 287 4.51 7.10 -7.87
N PHE A 288 3.29 6.75 -8.22
CA PHE A 288 2.95 5.35 -8.47
C PHE A 288 3.74 4.78 -9.65
N THR A 289 4.42 3.66 -9.42
CA THR A 289 5.18 2.92 -10.43
C THR A 289 4.73 1.47 -10.44
N TYR A 290 4.83 0.80 -11.59
CA TYR A 290 4.48 -0.62 -11.69
C TYR A 290 5.44 -1.36 -12.62
N GLY A 291 5.98 -2.48 -12.14
CA GLY A 291 6.93 -3.32 -12.88
C GLY A 291 8.39 -2.83 -12.82
N THR A 292 8.68 -1.82 -12.01
CA THR A 292 10.03 -1.26 -11.82
C THR A 292 10.76 -1.94 -10.65
N THR A 293 11.97 -1.49 -10.30
CA THR A 293 12.72 -1.98 -9.13
C THR A 293 12.53 -1.11 -7.89
N GLY A 294 11.60 -0.15 -7.90
CA GLY A 294 11.30 0.69 -6.75
C GLY A 294 10.86 -0.13 -5.54
N THR A 295 11.25 0.31 -4.34
CA THR A 295 10.86 -0.34 -3.07
C THR A 295 9.35 -0.28 -2.87
N GLN A 296 8.73 0.83 -3.26
CA GLN A 296 7.28 1.03 -3.23
C GLN A 296 6.62 0.91 -4.61
N ASP A 297 7.22 0.17 -5.54
CA ASP A 297 6.55 -0.20 -6.80
C ASP A 297 5.30 -1.04 -6.52
N LEU A 298 4.20 -0.75 -7.22
CA LEU A 298 2.89 -1.36 -7.00
C LEU A 298 2.90 -2.89 -7.13
N LYS A 299 3.87 -3.47 -7.85
CA LYS A 299 4.02 -4.94 -7.93
C LYS A 299 4.33 -5.59 -6.57
N ASN A 300 4.81 -4.81 -5.60
CA ASN A 300 5.14 -5.27 -4.25
C ASN A 300 3.92 -5.21 -3.31
N TYR A 301 2.74 -4.85 -3.82
CA TYR A 301 1.52 -4.69 -3.02
C TYR A 301 0.37 -5.50 -3.63
N HIS A 302 -0.62 -5.80 -2.81
CA HIS A 302 -1.85 -6.44 -3.26
C HIS A 302 -2.97 -5.43 -3.50
N VAL A 303 -3.02 -4.40 -2.67
CA VAL A 303 -4.05 -3.36 -2.72
C VAL A 303 -3.39 -2.00 -2.56
N VAL A 304 -3.81 -1.04 -3.36
CA VAL A 304 -3.55 0.38 -3.13
C VAL A 304 -4.86 1.06 -2.70
N ILE A 305 -4.77 1.85 -1.64
CA ILE A 305 -5.86 2.67 -1.10
C ILE A 305 -5.47 4.12 -1.35
N ILE A 306 -6.33 4.85 -2.03
CA ILE A 306 -6.12 6.26 -2.36
C ILE A 306 -7.36 7.00 -1.89
N ASP A 307 -7.17 7.92 -0.94
CA ASP A 307 -8.25 8.67 -0.35
C ASP A 307 -8.18 10.15 -0.71
N GLU A 308 -9.22 10.64 -1.36
CA GLU A 308 -9.40 12.01 -1.80
C GLU A 308 -8.10 12.62 -2.40
N PRO A 309 -7.59 12.07 -3.53
CA PRO A 309 -6.41 12.63 -4.14
C PRO A 309 -6.68 14.09 -4.52
N ASN A 310 -5.73 14.95 -4.18
CA ASN A 310 -5.76 16.40 -4.38
C ASN A 310 -4.67 16.86 -5.36
N VAL A 311 -3.87 15.93 -5.90
CA VAL A 311 -2.91 16.18 -6.98
C VAL A 311 -3.22 15.24 -8.12
N ARG A 312 -3.32 15.79 -9.33
CA ARG A 312 -3.59 15.00 -10.52
C ARG A 312 -2.44 14.01 -10.83
N PHE A 313 -2.79 12.73 -11.01
CA PHE A 313 -1.86 11.70 -11.46
C PHE A 313 -1.26 12.02 -12.84
N SER A 314 0.05 11.82 -12.96
CA SER A 314 0.73 11.89 -14.25
C SER A 314 0.28 10.76 -15.19
N THR A 315 0.53 10.90 -16.49
CA THR A 315 0.26 9.83 -17.47
C THR A 315 0.94 8.51 -17.12
N ALA A 316 2.14 8.55 -16.54
CA ALA A 316 2.87 7.36 -16.13
C ALA A 316 2.19 6.65 -14.96
N GLU A 317 1.69 7.40 -13.98
CA GLU A 317 0.99 6.87 -12.82
C GLU A 317 -0.36 6.28 -13.18
N LYS A 318 -1.13 6.97 -14.04
CA LYS A 318 -2.38 6.41 -14.58
C LYS A 318 -2.13 5.08 -15.28
N THR A 319 -1.04 4.99 -16.06
CA THR A 319 -0.64 3.73 -16.70
C THR A 319 -0.27 2.66 -15.66
N ALA A 320 0.51 3.03 -14.63
CA ALA A 320 0.91 2.11 -13.57
C ALA A 320 -0.27 1.57 -12.77
N LEU A 321 -1.20 2.43 -12.35
CA LEU A 321 -2.42 2.05 -11.61
C LEU A 321 -3.33 1.15 -12.45
N LEU A 322 -3.59 1.52 -13.71
CA LEU A 322 -4.42 0.70 -14.60
C LEU A 322 -3.80 -0.68 -14.86
N GLN A 323 -2.47 -0.75 -15.10
CA GLN A 323 -1.78 -2.02 -15.31
C GLN A 323 -1.75 -2.87 -14.04
N PHE A 324 -1.49 -2.25 -12.87
CA PHE A 324 -1.52 -2.93 -11.57
C PHE A 324 -2.86 -3.63 -11.34
N VAL A 325 -3.97 -2.92 -11.55
CA VAL A 325 -5.32 -3.52 -11.45
C VAL A 325 -5.51 -4.58 -12.52
N GLN A 326 -5.16 -4.30 -13.78
CA GLN A 326 -5.30 -5.27 -14.87
C GLN A 326 -4.59 -6.60 -14.59
N ASP A 327 -3.43 -6.56 -13.94
CA ASP A 327 -2.60 -7.73 -13.61
C ASP A 327 -3.02 -8.44 -12.33
N GLY A 328 -4.02 -7.92 -11.60
CA GLY A 328 -4.60 -8.60 -10.46
C GLY A 328 -4.58 -7.85 -9.14
N GLY A 329 -4.04 -6.64 -9.12
CA GLY A 329 -4.07 -5.74 -7.97
C GLY A 329 -5.49 -5.27 -7.61
N GLY A 330 -5.65 -4.84 -6.37
CA GLY A 330 -6.85 -4.19 -5.87
C GLY A 330 -6.68 -2.68 -5.80
N LEU A 331 -7.65 -1.92 -6.29
CA LEU A 331 -7.68 -0.46 -6.14
C LEU A 331 -8.90 -0.05 -5.31
N PHE A 332 -8.65 0.59 -4.16
CA PHE A 332 -9.67 1.25 -3.38
C PHE A 332 -9.63 2.74 -3.70
N MET A 333 -10.68 3.21 -4.37
CA MET A 333 -10.86 4.61 -4.77
C MET A 333 -11.79 5.29 -3.79
N ILE A 334 -11.31 6.34 -3.13
CA ILE A 334 -12.17 7.22 -2.34
C ILE A 334 -12.10 8.62 -2.93
N SER A 335 -13.26 9.15 -3.31
CA SER A 335 -13.43 10.52 -3.80
C SER A 335 -13.92 11.41 -2.66
N ASP A 336 -14.14 12.68 -2.95
CA ASP A 336 -14.95 13.58 -2.14
C ASP A 336 -15.89 14.39 -3.07
N HIS A 337 -16.61 15.40 -2.56
CA HIS A 337 -17.50 16.29 -3.33
C HIS A 337 -16.79 17.15 -4.40
N THR A 338 -17.60 17.80 -5.24
CA THR A 338 -17.12 18.97 -6.00
C THR A 338 -16.74 20.10 -5.04
N ILE A 339 -15.69 20.87 -5.36
CA ILE A 339 -15.05 21.87 -4.49
C ILE A 339 -14.23 21.20 -3.36
N SER A 340 -13.75 19.98 -3.59
CA SER A 340 -12.80 19.31 -2.69
C SER A 340 -11.34 19.66 -2.99
N ASP A 341 -11.03 20.61 -3.88
CA ASP A 341 -9.67 21.10 -4.13
C ASP A 341 -9.07 21.80 -2.88
N ARG A 342 -8.35 21.03 -2.08
CA ARG A 342 -7.71 21.46 -0.82
C ARG A 342 -6.37 22.18 -1.04
N ASN A 343 -5.72 22.00 -2.18
CA ASN A 343 -4.41 22.59 -2.49
C ASN A 343 -4.47 23.78 -3.45
N ASN A 344 -5.67 24.11 -3.95
CA ASN A 344 -5.97 25.19 -4.88
C ASN A 344 -5.23 25.08 -6.23
N ASP A 345 -5.00 23.85 -6.72
CA ASP A 345 -4.38 23.60 -8.03
C ASP A 345 -5.39 23.54 -9.19
N GLY A 346 -6.69 23.62 -8.87
CA GLY A 346 -7.80 23.61 -9.83
C GLY A 346 -8.37 22.23 -10.12
N TRP A 347 -7.97 21.19 -9.37
CA TRP A 347 -8.49 19.83 -9.50
C TRP A 347 -9.21 19.37 -8.23
N ASP A 348 -10.53 19.12 -8.35
CA ASP A 348 -11.28 18.41 -7.32
C ASP A 348 -11.01 16.90 -7.41
N SER A 349 -11.21 16.17 -6.31
CA SER A 349 -11.03 14.72 -6.26
C SER A 349 -11.89 13.96 -7.30
N PRO A 350 -13.18 14.30 -7.52
CA PRO A 350 -13.97 13.76 -8.63
C PRO A 350 -13.31 13.95 -10.00
N ASP A 351 -12.65 15.07 -10.24
CA ASP A 351 -11.99 15.36 -11.52
C ASP A 351 -10.75 14.50 -11.71
N ILE A 352 -9.96 14.31 -10.65
CA ILE A 352 -8.76 13.46 -10.67
C ILE A 352 -9.15 12.00 -10.93
N TRP A 353 -10.19 11.51 -10.26
CA TRP A 353 -10.70 10.16 -10.51
C TRP A 353 -11.25 9.97 -11.91
N ASN A 354 -12.02 10.93 -12.42
CA ASN A 354 -12.53 10.88 -13.79
C ASN A 354 -11.40 10.98 -14.84
N ASP A 355 -10.30 11.68 -14.54
CA ASP A 355 -9.11 11.73 -15.42
C ASP A 355 -8.32 10.42 -15.43
N LEU A 356 -8.21 9.71 -14.30
CA LEU A 356 -7.72 8.32 -14.26
C LEU A 356 -8.61 7.40 -15.09
N MET A 357 -9.93 7.57 -14.95
CA MET A 357 -10.95 6.77 -15.62
C MET A 357 -11.30 7.27 -17.03
N ALA A 358 -10.39 7.98 -17.71
CA ALA A 358 -10.59 8.35 -19.11
C ALA A 358 -10.83 7.08 -19.98
N GLY A 359 -11.93 7.04 -20.74
CA GLY A 359 -12.38 5.83 -21.46
C GLY A 359 -13.21 4.85 -20.61
N ASN A 360 -13.42 5.18 -19.34
CA ASN A 360 -14.25 4.49 -18.35
C ASN A 360 -13.95 2.98 -18.19
N PRO A 361 -12.69 2.58 -17.92
CA PRO A 361 -12.30 1.18 -17.81
C PRO A 361 -13.02 0.44 -16.67
N PHE A 362 -13.47 1.16 -15.63
CA PHE A 362 -14.14 0.59 -14.46
C PHE A 362 -15.67 0.69 -14.53
N GLY A 363 -16.23 1.34 -15.56
CA GLY A 363 -17.66 1.58 -15.67
C GLY A 363 -18.20 2.56 -14.62
N ILE A 364 -17.35 3.41 -14.03
CA ILE A 364 -17.67 4.38 -12.98
C ILE A 364 -17.34 5.78 -13.50
N THR A 365 -18.25 6.73 -13.29
CA THR A 365 -18.00 8.16 -13.49
C THR A 365 -18.45 8.88 -12.24
N VAL A 366 -17.54 9.61 -11.60
CA VAL A 366 -17.85 10.38 -10.39
C VAL A 366 -18.64 11.62 -10.81
N ASN A 367 -19.79 11.83 -10.19
CA ASN A 367 -20.63 13.00 -10.42
C ASN A 367 -20.03 14.21 -9.70
N LYS A 368 -20.26 15.41 -10.24
CA LYS A 368 -19.88 16.66 -9.58
C LYS A 368 -21.02 17.17 -8.72
N ASP A 369 -21.27 16.48 -7.62
CA ASP A 369 -22.27 16.82 -6.61
C ASP A 369 -21.65 16.91 -5.21
N ASN A 370 -22.48 17.32 -4.25
CA ASN A 370 -22.14 17.37 -2.83
C ASN A 370 -23.35 16.83 -2.05
N VAL A 371 -23.16 15.70 -1.38
CA VAL A 371 -24.22 14.96 -0.70
C VAL A 371 -23.88 14.81 0.78
N VAL A 372 -24.84 15.17 1.64
CA VAL A 372 -24.83 14.91 3.08
C VAL A 372 -26.04 14.04 3.41
N GLU A 373 -25.81 12.78 3.78
CA GLU A 373 -26.90 11.81 3.98
C GLU A 373 -26.41 10.54 4.67
N ASN A 374 -27.21 9.95 5.57
CA ASN A 374 -27.04 8.56 5.99
C ASN A 374 -27.98 7.66 5.16
N SER A 375 -27.42 6.84 4.27
CA SER A 375 -28.19 5.96 3.41
C SER A 375 -28.22 4.52 3.92
N THR A 376 -29.43 3.97 4.04
CA THR A 376 -29.69 2.54 4.28
C THR A 376 -30.06 1.80 2.99
N ASN A 377 -29.95 2.46 1.83
CA ASN A 377 -30.26 1.88 0.53
C ASN A 377 -29.11 1.01 0.03
N VAL A 378 -28.92 -0.11 0.72
CA VAL A 378 -27.88 -1.10 0.46
C VAL A 378 -28.44 -2.20 -0.44
N LEU A 379 -27.62 -2.70 -1.37
CA LEU A 379 -27.97 -3.85 -2.19
C LEU A 379 -28.30 -5.05 -1.30
N ALA A 380 -29.51 -5.59 -1.44
CA ALA A 380 -29.91 -6.79 -0.73
C ALA A 380 -29.12 -8.01 -1.26
N SER A 381 -28.04 -8.39 -0.57
CA SER A 381 -27.25 -9.57 -0.91
C SER A 381 -26.56 -10.15 0.32
N SER A 382 -26.82 -11.42 0.60
CA SER A 382 -26.15 -12.17 1.68
C SER A 382 -24.85 -12.84 1.24
N THR A 383 -24.50 -12.75 -0.05
CA THR A 383 -23.35 -13.42 -0.66
C THR A 383 -22.33 -12.44 -1.22
N ASN A 384 -22.64 -11.14 -1.24
CA ASN A 384 -21.67 -10.13 -1.64
C ASN A 384 -20.60 -10.00 -0.54
N ALA A 385 -19.35 -10.32 -0.86
CA ALA A 385 -18.25 -10.35 0.10
C ALA A 385 -17.87 -8.99 0.69
N ILE A 386 -18.27 -7.88 0.07
CA ILE A 386 -18.08 -6.52 0.60
C ILE A 386 -19.18 -6.21 1.63
N LEU A 387 -20.44 -6.51 1.31
CA LEU A 387 -21.59 -6.18 2.16
C LEU A 387 -21.87 -7.20 3.27
N SER A 388 -21.44 -8.44 3.10
CA SER A 388 -21.64 -9.57 4.02
C SER A 388 -20.31 -10.29 4.33
N GLY A 389 -19.21 -9.54 4.37
CA GLY A 389 -17.87 -10.08 4.60
C GLY A 389 -17.59 -10.44 6.07
N PRO A 390 -16.38 -10.95 6.34
CA PRO A 390 -16.00 -11.49 7.65
C PRO A 390 -15.96 -10.46 8.78
N GLN A 391 -15.89 -9.16 8.47
CA GLN A 391 -15.95 -8.10 9.49
C GLN A 391 -17.38 -7.78 9.93
N GLY A 392 -18.38 -8.35 9.25
CA GLY A 392 -19.79 -8.20 9.56
C GLY A 392 -20.57 -7.56 8.41
N ALA A 393 -21.89 -7.50 8.60
CA ALA A 393 -22.81 -6.94 7.60
C ALA A 393 -22.72 -5.40 7.56
N VAL A 394 -22.71 -4.87 6.33
CA VAL A 394 -22.83 -3.45 6.01
C VAL A 394 -24.31 -3.15 5.76
N SER A 395 -24.89 -2.22 6.52
CA SER A 395 -26.31 -1.89 6.42
C SER A 395 -26.58 -0.42 6.12
N GLN A 396 -25.55 0.42 6.16
CA GLN A 396 -25.66 1.86 5.89
C GLN A 396 -24.29 2.47 5.55
N LEU A 397 -24.33 3.62 4.90
CA LEU A 397 -23.18 4.47 4.62
C LEU A 397 -23.61 5.93 4.75
N SER A 398 -22.93 6.69 5.60
CA SER A 398 -23.15 8.13 5.72
C SER A 398 -22.15 8.89 4.89
N TYR A 399 -22.58 10.00 4.29
CA TYR A 399 -21.72 11.01 3.69
C TYR A 399 -21.84 12.33 4.43
N HIS A 400 -20.71 13.02 4.57
CA HIS A 400 -20.57 14.37 5.10
C HIS A 400 -19.85 15.25 4.08
N ASN A 401 -20.52 15.41 2.92
CA ASN A 401 -20.09 16.08 1.70
C ASN A 401 -19.43 15.14 0.67
N GLY A 402 -20.03 14.00 0.36
CA GLY A 402 -19.51 13.12 -0.70
C GLY A 402 -20.04 13.44 -2.10
N ALA A 403 -19.41 12.83 -3.10
CA ALA A 403 -19.90 12.73 -4.47
C ALA A 403 -20.57 11.36 -4.73
N THR A 404 -21.60 11.36 -5.58
CA THR A 404 -22.15 10.10 -6.11
C THR A 404 -21.44 9.68 -7.39
N ALA A 405 -21.72 8.48 -7.88
CA ALA A 405 -21.27 7.99 -9.18
C ALA A 405 -22.43 7.60 -10.09
N THR A 406 -22.15 7.66 -11.39
CA THR A 406 -22.95 7.08 -12.45
C THR A 406 -22.23 5.86 -13.03
N LEU A 407 -22.94 4.74 -13.17
CA LEU A 407 -22.38 3.47 -13.64
C LEU A 407 -22.70 3.20 -15.10
N SER A 408 -21.79 2.52 -15.80
CA SER A 408 -21.97 2.09 -17.20
C SER A 408 -21.52 0.64 -17.39
N THR A 409 -22.49 -0.27 -17.45
CA THR A 409 -22.25 -1.68 -17.80
C THR A 409 -21.86 -1.86 -19.26
N ALA A 410 -22.14 -0.87 -20.12
CA ALA A 410 -21.66 -0.84 -21.50
C ALA A 410 -20.14 -0.59 -21.57
N ALA A 411 -19.59 0.23 -20.65
CA ALA A 411 -18.15 0.46 -20.56
C ALA A 411 -17.45 -0.69 -19.82
N ASN A 412 -18.03 -1.18 -18.72
CA ASN A 412 -17.54 -2.35 -18.00
C ASN A 412 -18.70 -3.19 -17.46
N ALA A 413 -18.94 -4.36 -18.06
CA ALA A 413 -20.06 -5.23 -17.70
C ALA A 413 -20.01 -5.79 -16.26
N SER A 414 -18.86 -5.69 -15.57
CA SER A 414 -18.71 -6.15 -14.19
C SER A 414 -19.06 -5.08 -13.15
N VAL A 415 -19.24 -3.81 -13.55
CA VAL A 415 -19.54 -2.74 -12.60
C VAL A 415 -20.89 -2.97 -11.91
N LYS A 416 -20.91 -2.75 -10.60
CA LYS A 416 -22.07 -3.02 -9.76
C LYS A 416 -22.18 -1.99 -8.64
N GLY A 417 -23.36 -1.39 -8.50
CA GLY A 417 -23.69 -0.57 -7.33
C GLY A 417 -23.90 -1.45 -6.10
N LEU A 418 -23.44 -0.96 -4.96
CA LEU A 418 -23.54 -1.63 -3.65
C LEU A 418 -24.39 -0.81 -2.68
N ILE A 419 -24.27 0.51 -2.70
CA ILE A 419 -25.04 1.43 -1.87
C ILE A 419 -25.39 2.65 -2.73
N TRP A 420 -26.64 3.10 -2.67
CA TRP A 420 -27.14 4.29 -3.38
C TRP A 420 -27.58 5.33 -2.37
N ARG A 421 -27.87 6.55 -2.84
CA ARG A 421 -28.65 7.51 -2.04
C ARG A 421 -29.99 6.91 -1.59
N LEU A 422 -30.45 7.26 -0.39
CA LEU A 422 -31.59 6.70 0.32
C LEU A 422 -32.88 6.71 -0.50
N SER A 423 -33.16 7.81 -1.19
CA SER A 423 -34.38 7.99 -1.98
C SER A 423 -34.26 7.52 -3.44
N THR A 424 -33.09 7.02 -3.86
CA THR A 424 -32.86 6.60 -5.24
C THR A 424 -33.32 5.15 -5.48
N THR A 425 -33.96 4.90 -6.62
CA THR A 425 -34.19 3.51 -7.05
C THR A 425 -32.86 2.88 -7.44
N GLN A 426 -32.54 1.70 -6.90
CA GLN A 426 -31.27 1.01 -7.19
C GLN A 426 -31.11 0.81 -8.71
N GLY A 427 -29.99 1.30 -9.24
CA GLY A 427 -29.72 1.36 -10.66
C GLY A 427 -28.34 1.97 -10.95
N ALA A 428 -28.21 2.66 -12.08
CA ALA A 428 -26.93 3.21 -12.51
C ALA A 428 -26.60 4.61 -11.95
N SER A 429 -27.56 5.32 -11.35
CA SER A 429 -27.38 6.72 -10.93
C SER A 429 -27.36 6.88 -9.42
N ASN A 430 -26.74 7.95 -8.93
CA ASN A 430 -26.65 8.32 -7.51
C ASN A 430 -26.08 7.20 -6.62
N VAL A 431 -25.07 6.50 -7.14
CA VAL A 431 -24.39 5.42 -6.43
C VAL A 431 -23.40 6.03 -5.44
N MET A 432 -23.43 5.62 -4.19
CA MET A 432 -22.47 6.03 -3.16
C MET A 432 -21.30 5.05 -3.12
N CYS A 433 -21.57 3.74 -3.15
CA CYS A 433 -20.53 2.72 -3.18
C CYS A 433 -20.73 1.77 -4.36
N ALA A 434 -19.63 1.46 -5.08
CA ALA A 434 -19.63 0.54 -6.21
C ALA A 434 -18.43 -0.41 -6.17
N SER A 435 -18.52 -1.50 -6.92
CA SER A 435 -17.40 -2.40 -7.18
C SER A 435 -17.33 -2.76 -8.66
N ALA A 436 -16.14 -3.06 -9.16
CA ALA A 436 -15.91 -3.57 -10.50
C ALA A 436 -14.72 -4.54 -10.53
N THR A 437 -14.55 -5.21 -11.67
CA THR A 437 -13.32 -5.94 -12.02
C THR A 437 -12.71 -5.33 -13.28
N TYR A 438 -11.39 -5.37 -13.39
CA TYR A 438 -10.68 -4.94 -14.60
C TYR A 438 -9.45 -5.82 -14.78
N GLY A 439 -9.36 -6.50 -15.93
CA GLY A 439 -8.42 -7.61 -16.09
C GLY A 439 -8.63 -8.67 -15.01
N ALA A 440 -7.56 -9.02 -14.30
CA ALA A 440 -7.59 -9.95 -13.18
C ALA A 440 -7.83 -9.26 -11.81
N GLY A 441 -7.90 -7.94 -11.76
CA GLY A 441 -8.01 -7.15 -10.53
C GLY A 441 -9.43 -6.77 -10.15
N ARG A 442 -9.51 -6.05 -9.04
CA ARG A 442 -10.75 -5.66 -8.37
C ARG A 442 -10.68 -4.18 -8.00
N ILE A 443 -11.81 -3.50 -8.07
CA ILE A 443 -11.94 -2.09 -7.74
C ILE A 443 -13.12 -1.92 -6.80
N VAL A 444 -12.95 -1.06 -5.79
CA VAL A 444 -14.04 -0.53 -4.98
C VAL A 444 -13.98 0.98 -5.04
N PHE A 445 -15.15 1.61 -5.17
CA PHE A 445 -15.33 3.05 -5.12
C PHE A 445 -16.22 3.40 -3.93
N VAL A 446 -15.81 4.40 -3.17
CA VAL A 446 -16.62 5.17 -2.22
C VAL A 446 -16.43 6.65 -2.58
N GLY A 447 -17.49 7.42 -2.55
CA GLY A 447 -17.49 8.80 -3.02
C GLY A 447 -17.26 9.85 -1.94
N ASP A 448 -16.90 9.47 -0.73
CA ASP A 448 -16.67 10.37 0.40
C ASP A 448 -15.55 9.80 1.27
N SER A 449 -14.64 10.66 1.73
CA SER A 449 -13.54 10.36 2.65
C SER A 449 -14.00 10.28 4.11
N SER A 450 -15.06 10.99 4.49
CA SER A 450 -15.56 11.03 5.88
C SER A 450 -15.87 9.66 6.51
N PRO A 451 -16.34 8.62 5.79
CA PRO A 451 -16.53 7.29 6.37
C PRO A 451 -15.25 6.57 6.75
N ALA A 452 -14.10 7.00 6.22
CA ALA A 452 -12.79 6.47 6.56
C ALA A 452 -12.12 7.23 7.72
N ASP A 453 -12.47 8.51 7.93
CA ASP A 453 -11.91 9.40 8.96
C ASP A 453 -12.15 8.87 10.38
N ASP A 454 -11.08 8.59 11.12
CA ASP A 454 -11.12 8.10 12.50
C ASP A 454 -11.01 9.20 13.57
N GLY A 455 -11.06 10.47 13.14
CA GLY A 455 -10.96 11.64 14.01
C GLY A 455 -9.55 11.88 14.56
N THR A 456 -8.53 11.20 14.05
CA THR A 456 -7.12 11.47 14.33
C THR A 456 -6.47 12.25 13.19
N GLY A 457 -5.41 13.00 13.47
CA GLY A 457 -4.76 13.79 12.43
C GLY A 457 -3.65 14.69 12.95
N SER A 458 -3.10 15.50 12.04
CA SER A 458 -2.08 16.49 12.32
C SER A 458 -2.60 17.54 13.32
N PRO A 459 -1.74 18.04 14.24
CA PRO A 459 -2.12 19.11 15.15
C PRO A 459 -2.62 20.35 14.40
N GLY A 460 -3.85 20.79 14.71
CA GLY A 460 -4.46 21.99 14.14
C GLY A 460 -5.47 21.70 13.02
N ASN A 461 -5.50 20.49 12.49
CA ASN A 461 -6.53 20.07 11.54
C ASN A 461 -7.86 19.79 12.26
N THR A 462 -8.95 19.99 11.52
CA THR A 462 -10.30 19.65 11.98
C THR A 462 -10.75 18.40 11.25
N VAL A 463 -10.56 17.25 11.92
CA VAL A 463 -10.97 15.92 11.47
C VAL A 463 -12.20 15.45 12.28
N TYR A 464 -12.97 14.51 11.73
CA TYR A 464 -14.22 14.03 12.31
C TYR A 464 -14.28 12.50 12.30
N ASP A 465 -14.58 11.88 13.44
CA ASP A 465 -14.65 10.41 13.54
C ASP A 465 -15.90 9.84 12.85
N GLY A 466 -15.82 9.65 11.54
CA GLY A 466 -16.79 8.93 10.74
C GLY A 466 -16.53 7.42 10.72
N TRP A 467 -15.34 6.94 11.05
CA TRP A 467 -15.03 5.51 11.16
C TRP A 467 -15.88 4.84 12.24
N ASN A 468 -16.04 5.50 13.40
CA ASN A 468 -16.80 5.00 14.54
C ASN A 468 -18.22 5.57 14.65
N GLU A 469 -18.62 6.55 13.84
CA GLU A 469 -20.00 7.08 13.89
C GLU A 469 -21.04 5.99 13.62
N ASN A 470 -20.64 4.99 12.83
CA ASN A 470 -21.49 3.93 12.34
C ASN A 470 -20.66 2.66 12.14
N PRO A 471 -21.02 1.52 12.78
CA PRO A 471 -20.26 0.29 12.66
C PRO A 471 -20.20 -0.27 11.23
N SER A 472 -21.08 0.17 10.32
CA SER A 472 -21.02 -0.23 8.91
C SER A 472 -19.83 0.38 8.16
N HIS A 473 -19.26 1.49 8.63
CA HIS A 473 -18.16 2.16 7.94
C HIS A 473 -16.88 1.34 8.02
N ALA A 474 -16.42 1.02 9.23
CA ALA A 474 -15.30 0.11 9.44
C ALA A 474 -15.50 -1.25 8.72
N ARG A 475 -16.72 -1.81 8.78
CA ARG A 475 -17.06 -3.07 8.09
C ARG A 475 -16.94 -2.97 6.58
N LEU A 476 -17.44 -1.88 5.99
CA LEU A 476 -17.39 -1.65 4.55
C LEU A 476 -15.95 -1.59 4.09
N HIS A 477 -15.13 -0.73 4.70
CA HIS A 477 -13.73 -0.54 4.32
C HIS A 477 -12.94 -1.84 4.47
N LEU A 478 -13.05 -2.52 5.61
CA LEU A 478 -12.29 -3.75 5.84
C LEU A 478 -12.78 -4.91 4.97
N ASN A 479 -14.09 -5.12 4.79
CA ASN A 479 -14.58 -6.16 3.88
C ASN A 479 -14.16 -5.88 2.43
N ALA A 480 -14.22 -4.61 2.00
CA ALA A 480 -13.73 -4.19 0.69
C ALA A 480 -12.22 -4.42 0.54
N SER A 481 -11.39 -4.05 1.53
CA SER A 481 -9.95 -4.35 1.54
C SER A 481 -9.67 -5.84 1.39
N LEU A 482 -10.37 -6.69 2.14
CA LEU A 482 -10.19 -8.15 2.08
C LEU A 482 -10.63 -8.74 0.74
N TRP A 483 -11.71 -8.20 0.16
CA TRP A 483 -12.16 -8.60 -1.17
C TRP A 483 -11.19 -8.13 -2.26
N LEU A 484 -10.71 -6.90 -2.21
CA LEU A 484 -9.69 -6.37 -3.12
C LEU A 484 -8.41 -7.22 -3.07
N ALA A 485 -7.99 -7.59 -1.87
CA ALA A 485 -6.80 -8.42 -1.63
C ALA A 485 -7.01 -9.92 -1.93
N LYS A 486 -8.21 -10.32 -2.39
CA LYS A 486 -8.61 -11.70 -2.68
C LYS A 486 -8.50 -12.64 -1.48
N VAL A 487 -8.62 -12.10 -0.27
CA VAL A 487 -8.78 -12.91 0.96
C VAL A 487 -10.17 -13.53 1.00
N THR A 488 -11.16 -12.82 0.48
CA THR A 488 -12.53 -13.29 0.25
C THR A 488 -12.86 -13.29 -1.24
N ASN A 489 -13.76 -14.18 -1.66
CA ASN A 489 -14.17 -14.32 -3.07
C ASN A 489 -15.48 -13.61 -3.38
#